data_AF-A0A2D4FIQ9-F1
#
_entry.id   AF-A0A2D4FIQ9-F1
#
_cell.length_a   1.000
_cell.length_b   1.000
_cell.length_c   1.000
_cell.angle_alpha   90.00
_cell.angle_beta   90.00
_cell.angle_gamma   90.00
#
_symmetry.space_group_name_H-M   'P 1'
#
loop_
_entity.id
_entity.type
_entity.pdbx_description
1 polymer ?
#
loop_
_entity_poly.entity_id
_entity_poly.type
_entity_poly.pdbx_seq_one_letter_code
_entity_poly.pdbx_strand_id
1 'polypeptide(L)'
;DLAEPWIQVFGMELVGCLFSRNWNIREMALRRLSHDVSGALLLANGESTGNSGSSSGNTTSPGTLGAANGSSQTNISGDVVVESCCSVLSMVCADPVYKVYVAALKTLRAMLVYTPCHSLTERTKLQQLLKPVVETILVKCADPNSRTSQLSVSTLMEMCKGQAGELAIGREILKSGSIGIGGIDFVLNCILGTQSEPNNWQALLGRLCLI
;
A
#
# COMPACT_ATOMS: atom_id res chain seq x y z
N ASP A 1 -2.71 16.82 11.94
CA ASP A 1 -1.35 16.32 11.64
C ASP A 1 -1.29 14.96 10.95
N LEU A 2 -2.35 14.14 10.91
CA LEU A 2 -2.35 12.83 10.21
C LEU A 2 -1.92 12.89 8.73
N ALA A 3 -2.30 13.96 8.02
CA ALA A 3 -2.08 14.10 6.58
C ALA A 3 -0.71 14.69 6.21
N GLU A 4 0.04 15.25 7.16
CA GLU A 4 1.33 15.89 6.91
C GLU A 4 2.37 14.95 6.27
N PRO A 5 2.59 13.71 6.77
CA PRO A 5 3.50 12.76 6.11
C PRO A 5 3.01 12.38 4.70
N TRP A 6 1.68 12.30 4.50
CA TRP A 6 1.12 11.97 3.19
C TRP A 6 1.37 13.09 2.18
N ILE A 7 1.29 14.36 2.61
CA ILE A 7 1.55 15.53 1.77
C ILE A 7 3.03 15.57 1.35
N GLN A 8 3.94 15.20 2.26
CA GLN A 8 5.37 15.15 1.95
C GLN A 8 5.70 14.08 0.88
N VAL A 9 5.01 12.94 0.91
CA VAL A 9 5.27 11.82 -0.02
C VAL A 9 4.49 11.93 -1.31
N PHE A 10 3.19 12.26 -1.24
CA PHE A 10 2.27 12.21 -2.38
C PHE A 10 1.82 13.59 -2.89
N GLY A 11 2.19 14.66 -2.20
CA GLY A 11 1.82 16.03 -2.54
C GLY A 11 0.43 16.43 -2.03
N MET A 12 0.28 17.74 -1.80
CA MET A 12 -0.95 18.34 -1.26
C MET A 12 -2.18 18.11 -2.14
N GLU A 13 -2.02 18.20 -3.46
CA GLU A 13 -3.11 18.05 -4.42
C GLU A 13 -3.76 16.67 -4.33
N LEU A 14 -2.94 15.61 -4.35
CA LEU A 14 -3.45 14.23 -4.29
C LEU A 14 -4.11 13.95 -2.94
N VAL A 15 -3.47 14.37 -1.85
CA VAL A 15 -4.00 14.19 -0.50
C VAL A 15 -5.31 14.95 -0.31
N GLY A 16 -5.40 16.19 -0.81
CA GLY A 16 -6.63 16.97 -0.82
C GLY A 16 -7.77 16.26 -1.55
N CYS A 17 -7.49 15.61 -2.69
CA CYS A 17 -8.49 14.81 -3.41
C CYS A 17 -9.00 13.61 -2.59
N LEU A 18 -8.17 12.97 -1.75
CA LEU A 18 -8.60 11.87 -0.88
C LEU A 18 -9.63 12.30 0.17
N PHE A 19 -9.60 13.56 0.59
CA PHE A 19 -10.58 14.13 1.54
C PHE A 19 -11.81 14.75 0.86
N SER A 20 -11.91 14.68 -0.47
CA SER A 20 -13.03 15.27 -1.21
C SER A 20 -14.36 14.64 -0.81
N ARG A 21 -15.40 15.47 -0.69
CA ARG A 21 -16.78 14.99 -0.51
C ARG A 21 -17.30 14.20 -1.72
N ASN A 22 -16.74 14.46 -2.91
CA ASN A 22 -17.11 13.74 -4.12
C ASN A 22 -16.36 12.40 -4.21
N TRP A 23 -17.10 11.30 -4.14
CA TRP A 23 -16.54 9.95 -4.19
C TRP A 23 -15.79 9.65 -5.50
N ASN A 24 -16.19 10.26 -6.62
CA ASN A 24 -15.47 10.09 -7.89
C ASN A 24 -14.06 10.68 -7.81
N ILE A 25 -13.91 11.82 -7.13
CA ILE A 25 -12.60 12.46 -6.93
C ILE A 25 -11.72 11.58 -6.05
N ARG A 26 -12.28 11.04 -4.95
CA ARG A 26 -11.56 10.10 -4.07
C ARG A 26 -11.13 8.83 -4.81
N GLU A 27 -12.03 8.25 -5.61
CA GLU A 27 -11.72 7.06 -6.42
C GLU A 27 -10.60 7.34 -7.42
N MET A 28 -10.66 8.46 -8.14
CA MET A 28 -9.62 8.85 -9.09
C MET A 28 -8.29 9.13 -8.41
N ALA A 29 -8.31 9.74 -7.22
CA ALA A 29 -7.11 9.93 -6.40
C ALA A 29 -6.48 8.59 -6.00
N LEU A 30 -7.28 7.58 -5.63
CA LEU A 30 -6.75 6.25 -5.30
C LEU A 30 -6.15 5.54 -6.52
N ARG A 31 -6.75 5.68 -7.71
CA ARG A 31 -6.16 5.17 -8.95
C ARG A 31 -4.82 5.84 -9.24
N ARG A 32 -4.74 7.16 -9.04
CA ARG A 32 -3.49 7.90 -9.21
C ARG A 32 -2.43 7.48 -8.19
N LEU A 33 -2.81 7.38 -6.91
CA LEU A 33 -1.95 6.89 -5.83
C LEU A 33 -1.39 5.49 -6.13
N SER A 34 -2.22 4.60 -6.69
CA SER A 34 -1.78 3.26 -7.09
C SER A 34 -0.64 3.31 -8.11
N HIS A 35 -0.70 4.22 -9.09
CA HIS A 35 0.37 4.39 -10.07
C HIS A 35 1.61 5.03 -9.46
N ASP A 36 1.44 6.07 -8.64
CA ASP A 36 2.55 6.79 -8.01
C ASP A 36 3.33 5.87 -7.06
N VAL A 37 2.64 5.05 -6.24
CA VAL A 37 3.28 4.06 -5.35
C VAL A 37 4.01 2.99 -6.15
N SER A 38 3.39 2.44 -7.20
CA SER A 38 4.04 1.41 -8.04
C SER A 38 5.31 1.96 -8.71
N GLY A 39 5.24 3.19 -9.23
CA GLY A 39 6.37 3.87 -9.86
C GLY A 39 7.50 4.15 -8.87
N ALA A 40 7.18 4.67 -7.68
CA ALA A 40 8.17 4.98 -6.66
C ALA A 40 8.89 3.72 -6.15
N LEU A 41 8.16 2.61 -5.94
CA LEU A 41 8.75 1.34 -5.54
C LEU A 41 9.62 0.76 -6.65
N LEU A 42 9.17 0.77 -7.91
CA LEU A 42 9.98 0.31 -9.03
C LEU A 42 11.29 1.09 -9.17
N LEU A 43 11.28 2.40 -8.97
CA LEU A 43 12.49 3.23 -8.98
C LEU A 43 13.43 2.85 -7.84
N ALA A 44 12.92 2.75 -6.60
CA ALA A 44 13.72 2.36 -5.43
C ALA A 44 14.35 0.95 -5.59
N ASN A 45 13.66 0.04 -6.28
CA ASN A 45 14.16 -1.31 -6.57
C ASN A 45 15.17 -1.33 -7.74
N GLY A 46 15.02 -0.45 -8.73
CA GLY A 46 15.90 -0.36 -9.91
C GLY A 46 17.30 0.17 -9.59
N GLU A 47 17.42 1.08 -8.63
CA GLU A 47 18.70 1.68 -8.21
C GLU A 47 19.68 0.66 -7.62
N SER A 48 19.19 -0.49 -7.12
CA SER A 48 20.03 -1.55 -6.56
C SER A 48 20.79 -2.40 -7.60
N THR A 49 20.54 -2.22 -8.90
CA THR A 49 21.11 -3.08 -9.97
C THR A 49 22.08 -2.34 -10.89
N GLY A 50 22.45 -1.09 -10.57
CA GLY A 50 23.20 -0.20 -11.46
C GLY A 50 24.63 0.15 -11.04
N ASN A 51 25.34 -0.69 -10.27
CA ASN A 51 26.77 -0.44 -9.98
C ASN A 51 27.67 -1.56 -10.53
N SER A 52 27.87 -1.55 -11.85
CA SER A 52 28.96 -2.28 -12.50
C SER A 52 29.33 -1.65 -13.85
N GLY A 53 30.52 -1.04 -13.89
CA GLY A 53 31.27 -0.58 -15.08
C GLY A 53 30.77 0.75 -15.66
N SER A 54 31.58 1.76 -16.00
CA SER A 54 32.94 1.69 -16.55
C SER A 54 33.60 3.08 -16.52
N SER A 55 34.93 3.07 -16.48
CA SER A 55 35.83 4.21 -16.59
C SER A 55 35.77 4.95 -17.94
N SER A 56 36.19 6.23 -17.90
CA SER A 56 36.86 7.01 -18.96
C SER A 56 36.01 7.57 -20.11
N GLY A 57 36.10 8.90 -20.28
CA GLY A 57 35.63 9.59 -21.49
C GLY A 57 35.61 11.12 -21.35
N ASN A 58 36.78 11.73 -21.36
CA ASN A 58 36.97 13.18 -21.52
C ASN A 58 36.49 13.62 -22.93
N THR A 59 35.61 14.62 -23.07
CA THR A 59 35.67 15.65 -24.15
C THR A 59 34.62 16.75 -23.96
N THR A 60 35.11 17.97 -24.14
CA THR A 60 34.46 19.29 -24.15
C THR A 60 33.54 19.53 -25.35
N SER A 61 32.38 20.19 -25.14
CA SER A 61 31.96 21.43 -25.86
C SER A 61 30.53 21.88 -25.51
N PRO A 62 30.20 23.18 -25.70
CA PRO A 62 29.06 23.84 -25.06
C PRO A 62 27.86 24.07 -26.00
N GLY A 63 26.67 24.14 -25.41
CA GLY A 63 25.51 24.79 -26.03
C GLY A 63 24.27 23.90 -26.08
N THR A 64 23.28 24.22 -25.24
CA THR A 64 21.86 24.36 -25.62
C THR A 64 21.04 24.75 -24.39
N LEU A 65 20.22 25.79 -24.58
CA LEU A 65 19.24 26.31 -23.64
C LEU A 65 18.16 25.26 -23.39
N GLY A 66 17.81 24.97 -22.13
CA GLY A 66 16.72 24.06 -21.83
C GLY A 66 16.35 24.04 -20.35
N ALA A 67 15.25 24.71 -20.03
CA ALA A 67 14.32 24.46 -18.91
C ALA A 67 14.92 24.15 -17.53
N ALA A 68 14.87 25.15 -16.64
CA ALA A 68 14.89 24.94 -15.20
C ALA A 68 13.63 24.17 -14.76
N ASN A 69 13.67 22.84 -14.85
CA ASN A 69 12.70 21.97 -14.20
C ASN A 69 13.16 21.75 -12.75
N GLY A 70 12.79 22.71 -11.90
CA GLY A 70 12.93 22.59 -10.46
C GLY A 70 11.94 21.57 -9.89
N SER A 71 12.24 20.29 -10.04
CA SER A 71 11.71 19.26 -9.14
C SER A 71 12.90 18.74 -8.34
N SER A 72 13.03 19.22 -7.11
CA SER A 72 13.89 18.63 -6.10
C SER A 72 13.46 17.17 -5.93
N GLN A 73 14.07 16.26 -6.69
CA GLN A 73 13.98 14.82 -6.46
C GLN A 73 14.63 14.58 -5.10
N THR A 74 13.85 14.73 -4.05
CA THR A 74 14.16 14.09 -2.79
C THR A 74 14.06 12.59 -3.09
N ASN A 75 15.17 11.87 -2.94
CA ASN A 75 15.17 10.42 -3.07
C ASN A 75 14.35 9.85 -1.89
N ILE A 76 13.02 9.81 -2.05
CA ILE A 76 12.12 9.27 -1.05
C ILE A 76 12.32 7.76 -1.04
N SER A 77 12.78 7.24 0.10
CA SER A 77 12.97 5.80 0.28
C SER A 77 11.64 5.06 0.11
N GLY A 78 11.67 3.91 -0.57
CA GLY A 78 10.49 3.08 -0.78
C GLY A 78 9.78 2.68 0.52
N ASP A 79 10.52 2.56 1.62
CA ASP A 79 9.99 2.29 2.95
C ASP A 79 9.03 3.38 3.46
N VAL A 80 9.37 4.65 3.24
CA VAL A 80 8.52 5.81 3.59
C VAL A 80 7.25 5.85 2.74
N VAL A 81 7.37 5.43 1.47
CA VAL A 81 6.22 5.31 0.55
C VAL A 81 5.25 4.24 1.04
N VAL A 82 5.75 3.06 1.42
CA VAL A 82 4.92 1.97 1.95
C VAL A 82 4.24 2.38 3.26
N GLU A 83 4.97 3.02 4.17
CA GLU A 83 4.43 3.51 5.44
C GLU A 83 3.29 4.52 5.22
N SER A 84 3.53 5.53 4.37
CA SER A 84 2.51 6.54 4.05
C SER A 84 1.32 5.94 3.32
N CYS A 85 1.54 5.00 2.40
CA CYS A 85 0.47 4.31 1.68
C CYS A 85 -0.38 3.44 2.63
N CYS A 86 0.23 2.67 3.53
CA CYS A 86 -0.49 1.88 4.54
C CYS A 86 -1.35 2.78 5.45
N SER A 87 -0.80 3.93 5.86
CA SER A 87 -1.53 4.93 6.65
C SER A 87 -2.75 5.47 5.89
N VAL A 88 -2.60 5.84 4.61
CA VAL A 88 -3.73 6.25 3.76
C VAL A 88 -4.75 5.13 3.61
N LEU A 89 -4.30 3.90 3.33
CA LEU A 89 -5.15 2.72 3.13
C LEU A 89 -5.97 2.37 4.37
N SER A 90 -5.39 2.56 5.57
CA SER A 90 -6.12 2.32 6.83
C SER A 90 -7.37 3.20 6.96
N MET A 91 -7.32 4.41 6.39
CA MET A 91 -8.44 5.36 6.34
C MET A 91 -9.38 5.09 5.15
N VAL A 92 -8.86 4.96 3.93
CA VAL A 92 -9.72 4.84 2.73
C VAL A 92 -10.39 3.48 2.59
N CYS A 93 -9.86 2.42 3.22
CA CYS A 93 -10.55 1.13 3.29
C CYS A 93 -11.84 1.21 4.14
N ALA A 94 -12.00 2.24 4.97
CA ALA A 94 -13.23 2.48 5.73
C ALA A 94 -14.31 3.19 4.90
N ASP A 95 -13.99 3.68 3.69
CA ASP A 95 -14.90 4.51 2.88
C ASP A 95 -16.28 3.82 2.71
N PRO A 96 -17.39 4.53 2.93
CA PRO A 96 -18.72 3.97 2.79
C PRO A 96 -19.09 3.65 1.34
N VAL A 97 -18.41 4.23 0.36
CA VAL A 97 -18.71 4.05 -1.07
C VAL A 97 -17.94 2.85 -1.63
N TYR A 98 -18.68 1.84 -2.06
CA TYR A 98 -18.13 0.59 -2.61
C TYR A 98 -17.07 0.80 -3.70
N LYS A 99 -17.27 1.73 -4.65
CA LYS A 99 -16.30 1.99 -5.74
C LYS A 99 -14.97 2.53 -5.20
N VAL A 100 -15.00 3.38 -4.18
CA VAL A 100 -13.80 3.91 -3.52
C VAL A 100 -13.10 2.80 -2.75
N TYR A 101 -13.86 1.95 -2.04
CA TYR A 101 -13.32 0.77 -1.36
C TYR A 101 -12.61 -0.20 -2.33
N VAL A 102 -13.22 -0.50 -3.48
CA VAL A 102 -12.59 -1.31 -4.53
C VAL A 102 -11.29 -0.67 -5.03
N ALA A 103 -11.28 0.65 -5.24
CA ALA A 103 -10.06 1.35 -5.64
C ALA A 103 -8.97 1.25 -4.55
N ALA A 104 -9.33 1.38 -3.27
CA ALA A 104 -8.41 1.22 -2.15
C ALA A 104 -7.78 -0.18 -2.12
N LEU A 105 -8.58 -1.24 -2.29
CA LEU A 105 -8.06 -2.61 -2.35
C LEU A 105 -7.14 -2.87 -3.55
N LYS A 106 -7.43 -2.23 -4.70
CA LYS A 106 -6.53 -2.27 -5.86
C LYS A 106 -5.21 -1.56 -5.58
N THR A 107 -5.25 -0.41 -4.90
CA THR A 107 -4.04 0.31 -4.46
C THR A 107 -3.24 -0.52 -3.45
N LEU A 108 -3.91 -1.19 -2.50
CA LEU A 108 -3.27 -2.14 -1.59
C LEU A 108 -2.54 -3.24 -2.37
N ARG A 109 -3.22 -3.91 -3.29
CA ARG A 109 -2.60 -4.95 -4.13
C ARG A 109 -1.38 -4.41 -4.89
N ALA A 110 -1.53 -3.25 -5.54
CA ALA A 110 -0.46 -2.63 -6.31
C ALA A 110 0.78 -2.33 -5.44
N MET A 111 0.58 -1.81 -4.23
CA MET A 111 1.67 -1.59 -3.28
C MET A 111 2.35 -2.92 -2.91
N LEU A 112 1.59 -3.95 -2.54
CA LEU A 112 2.13 -5.22 -2.06
C LEU A 112 2.98 -5.94 -3.12
N VAL A 113 2.54 -5.96 -4.39
CA VAL A 113 3.27 -6.67 -5.46
C VAL A 113 4.64 -6.06 -5.78
N TYR A 114 4.85 -4.78 -5.45
CA TYR A 114 6.13 -4.08 -5.63
C TYR A 114 6.89 -3.84 -4.32
N THR A 115 6.36 -4.27 -3.16
CA THR A 115 7.04 -4.10 -1.88
C THR A 115 8.12 -5.18 -1.69
N PRO A 116 9.40 -4.83 -1.48
CA PRO A 116 10.44 -5.80 -1.16
C PRO A 116 10.28 -6.31 0.28
N CYS A 117 10.49 -7.61 0.50
CA CYS A 117 10.44 -8.21 1.83
C CYS A 117 11.34 -9.45 1.87
N HIS A 118 12.60 -9.27 2.25
CA HIS A 118 13.62 -10.33 2.21
C HIS A 118 14.07 -10.76 3.62
N SER A 119 13.82 -9.94 4.63
CA SER A 119 14.21 -10.19 6.02
C SER A 119 13.02 -10.27 6.98
N LEU A 120 13.21 -11.00 8.08
CA LEU A 120 12.22 -11.10 9.15
C LEU A 120 11.89 -9.74 9.78
N THR A 121 12.86 -8.83 9.83
CA THR A 121 12.68 -7.47 10.33
C THR A 121 11.74 -6.66 9.43
N GLU A 122 11.96 -6.69 8.12
CA GLU A 122 11.08 -6.05 7.13
C GLU A 122 9.67 -6.64 7.18
N ARG A 123 9.56 -7.98 7.31
CA ARG A 123 8.25 -8.63 7.48
C ARG A 123 7.54 -8.10 8.71
N THR A 124 8.21 -8.04 9.86
CA THR A 124 7.60 -7.58 11.12
C THR A 124 7.15 -6.13 11.00
N LYS A 125 7.97 -5.27 10.38
CA LYS A 125 7.61 -3.88 10.11
C LYS A 125 6.39 -3.78 9.19
N LEU A 126 6.38 -4.51 8.08
CA LEU A 126 5.26 -4.52 7.14
C LEU A 126 3.97 -5.05 7.77
N GLN A 127 4.05 -6.07 8.63
CA GLN A 127 2.91 -6.57 9.41
C GLN A 127 2.34 -5.49 10.33
N GLN A 128 3.20 -4.72 11.01
CA GLN A 128 2.77 -3.61 11.86
C GLN A 128 2.07 -2.51 11.06
N LEU A 129 2.59 -2.16 9.88
CA LEU A 129 2.01 -1.16 9.00
C LEU A 129 0.67 -1.61 8.37
N LEU A 130 0.56 -2.89 8.01
CA LEU A 130 -0.66 -3.44 7.42
C LEU A 130 -1.74 -3.77 8.43
N LYS A 131 -1.40 -3.99 9.71
CA LYS A 131 -2.35 -4.39 10.74
C LYS A 131 -3.58 -3.45 10.81
N PRO A 132 -3.46 -2.11 10.84
CA PRO A 132 -4.62 -1.21 10.80
C PRO A 132 -5.46 -1.36 9.53
N VAL A 133 -4.83 -1.62 8.38
CA VAL A 133 -5.54 -1.84 7.10
C VAL A 133 -6.37 -3.13 7.17
N VAL A 134 -5.78 -4.21 7.70
CA VAL A 134 -6.46 -5.50 7.88
C VAL A 134 -7.60 -5.38 8.88
N GLU A 135 -7.41 -4.68 9.98
CA GLU A 135 -8.46 -4.40 10.97
C GLU A 135 -9.64 -3.64 10.35
N THR A 136 -9.38 -2.65 9.51
CA THR A 136 -10.43 -1.94 8.76
C THR A 136 -11.16 -2.88 7.78
N ILE A 137 -10.46 -3.76 7.08
CA ILE A 137 -11.07 -4.74 6.17
C ILE A 137 -11.90 -5.79 6.94
N LEU A 138 -11.44 -6.23 8.12
CA LEU A 138 -12.19 -7.15 8.99
C LEU A 138 -13.56 -6.58 9.36
N VAL A 139 -13.65 -5.28 9.69
CA VAL A 139 -14.94 -4.63 9.94
C VAL A 139 -15.85 -4.69 8.71
N LYS A 140 -15.29 -4.56 7.50
CA LYS A 140 -16.03 -4.65 6.23
C LYS A 140 -16.51 -6.07 5.91
N CYS A 141 -15.96 -7.12 6.51
CA CYS A 141 -16.49 -8.49 6.40
C CYS A 141 -17.91 -8.62 6.99
N ALA A 142 -18.31 -7.74 7.90
CA ALA A 142 -19.66 -7.67 8.46
C ALA A 142 -20.48 -6.49 7.89
N ASP A 143 -20.10 -5.96 6.72
CA ASP A 143 -20.84 -4.88 6.08
C ASP A 143 -22.23 -5.36 5.62
N PRO A 144 -23.31 -4.57 5.84
CA PRO A 144 -24.65 -4.95 5.41
C PRO A 144 -24.78 -5.11 3.89
N ASN A 145 -23.89 -4.50 3.10
CA ASN A 145 -23.81 -4.72 1.67
C ASN A 145 -23.04 -6.02 1.39
N SER A 146 -23.74 -7.05 0.91
CA SER A 146 -23.12 -8.36 0.62
C SER A 146 -21.96 -8.29 -0.36
N ARG A 147 -21.99 -7.34 -1.31
CA ARG A 147 -20.90 -7.17 -2.28
C ARG A 147 -19.64 -6.65 -1.58
N THR A 148 -19.78 -5.76 -0.61
CA THR A 148 -18.65 -5.26 0.19
C THR A 148 -18.10 -6.39 1.04
N SER A 149 -18.95 -7.06 1.84
CA SER A 149 -18.50 -8.11 2.75
C SER A 149 -17.88 -9.32 2.04
N GLN A 150 -18.47 -9.79 0.93
CA GLN A 150 -17.87 -10.88 0.13
C GLN A 150 -16.51 -10.48 -0.43
N LEU A 151 -16.35 -9.24 -0.91
CA LEU A 151 -15.07 -8.77 -1.41
C LEU A 151 -14.03 -8.68 -0.28
N SER A 152 -14.41 -8.20 0.90
CA SER A 152 -13.53 -8.14 2.08
C SER A 152 -13.06 -9.52 2.52
N VAL A 153 -13.98 -10.48 2.64
CA VAL A 153 -13.67 -11.89 2.96
C VAL A 153 -12.73 -12.47 1.90
N SER A 154 -13.05 -12.31 0.62
CA SER A 154 -12.20 -12.81 -0.48
C SER A 154 -10.79 -12.22 -0.44
N THR A 155 -10.68 -10.92 -0.14
CA THR A 155 -9.38 -10.23 -0.03
C THR A 155 -8.54 -10.79 1.11
N LEU A 156 -9.14 -11.02 2.29
CA LEU A 156 -8.41 -11.62 3.42
C LEU A 156 -8.05 -13.09 3.16
N MET A 157 -8.90 -13.85 2.46
CA MET A 157 -8.58 -15.20 2.02
C MET A 157 -7.41 -15.24 1.03
N GLU A 158 -7.31 -14.28 0.10
CA GLU A 158 -6.13 -14.13 -0.75
C GLU A 158 -4.87 -13.79 0.06
N MET A 159 -5.01 -13.03 1.15
CA MET A 159 -3.89 -12.75 2.07
C MET A 159 -3.46 -14.00 2.83
N CYS A 160 -4.41 -14.84 3.27
CA CYS A 160 -4.13 -16.12 3.94
C CYS A 160 -3.30 -17.09 3.06
N LYS A 161 -3.52 -17.07 1.74
CA LYS A 161 -2.73 -17.85 0.76
C LYS A 161 -1.26 -17.41 0.68
N GLY A 162 -0.89 -16.28 1.30
CA GLY A 162 0.47 -15.78 1.36
C GLY A 162 1.07 -15.56 -0.04
N GLN A 163 2.23 -16.16 -0.29
CA GLN A 163 2.94 -16.02 -1.58
C GLN A 163 2.27 -16.76 -2.75
N ALA A 164 1.31 -17.66 -2.49
CA ALA A 164 0.53 -18.34 -3.53
C ALA A 164 -0.74 -17.56 -3.95
N GLY A 165 -1.10 -16.51 -3.21
CA GLY A 165 -2.30 -15.70 -3.46
C GLY A 165 -2.08 -14.54 -4.43
N GLU A 166 -3.17 -13.85 -4.76
CA GLU A 166 -3.12 -12.64 -5.58
C GLU A 166 -2.47 -11.44 -4.89
N LEU A 167 -2.37 -11.49 -3.55
CA LEU A 167 -1.73 -10.47 -2.70
C LEU A 167 -0.29 -10.83 -2.32
N ALA A 168 0.38 -11.67 -3.10
CA ALA A 168 1.78 -12.02 -2.89
C ALA A 168 2.70 -10.79 -2.88
N ILE A 169 3.53 -10.69 -1.84
CA ILE A 169 4.46 -9.57 -1.62
C ILE A 169 5.65 -9.66 -2.57
N GLY A 170 5.97 -8.59 -3.29
CA GLY A 170 7.15 -8.51 -4.15
C GLY A 170 7.09 -9.42 -5.39
N ARG A 171 5.88 -9.81 -5.80
CA ARG A 171 5.63 -10.70 -6.94
C ARG A 171 6.19 -10.18 -8.26
N GLU A 172 6.15 -8.87 -8.47
CA GLU A 172 6.57 -8.22 -9.72
C GLU A 172 8.05 -7.75 -9.68
N ILE A 173 8.78 -8.09 -8.61
CA ILE A 173 10.21 -7.73 -8.46
C ILE A 173 11.07 -8.86 -9.02
N LEU A 174 12.06 -8.52 -9.86
CA LEU A 174 12.96 -9.44 -10.59
C LEU A 174 13.75 -10.44 -9.70
N LYS A 175 13.81 -10.23 -8.39
CA LYS A 175 14.37 -11.17 -7.40
C LYS A 175 13.29 -11.56 -6.39
N SER A 176 12.31 -12.38 -6.82
CA SER A 176 11.15 -12.80 -6.01
C SER A 176 11.46 -13.73 -4.84
N GLY A 177 12.66 -13.65 -4.23
CA GLY A 177 13.00 -14.30 -2.96
C GLY A 177 12.31 -13.62 -1.77
N SER A 178 11.05 -13.22 -1.95
CA SER A 178 10.25 -12.59 -0.92
C SER A 178 9.81 -13.64 0.08
N ILE A 179 10.06 -13.38 1.36
CA ILE A 179 9.63 -14.29 2.41
C ILE A 179 8.13 -14.12 2.73
N GLY A 180 7.48 -13.09 2.16
CA GLY A 180 6.07 -12.79 2.35
C GLY A 180 5.67 -12.32 3.75
N ILE A 181 4.37 -12.09 3.94
CA ILE A 181 3.80 -11.47 5.15
C ILE A 181 3.43 -12.47 6.26
N GLY A 182 3.63 -13.78 6.06
CA GLY A 182 3.22 -14.82 7.02
C GLY A 182 1.86 -15.46 6.76
N GLY A 183 1.12 -15.01 5.74
CA GLY A 183 -0.11 -15.67 5.29
C GLY A 183 -1.15 -15.81 6.40
N ILE A 184 -1.60 -17.04 6.65
CA ILE A 184 -2.62 -17.36 7.65
C ILE A 184 -2.22 -16.93 9.07
N ASP A 185 -0.96 -17.08 9.48
CA ASP A 185 -0.54 -16.75 10.85
C ASP A 185 -0.68 -15.26 11.15
N PHE A 186 -0.37 -14.42 10.15
CA PHE A 186 -0.56 -12.97 10.25
C PHE A 186 -2.04 -12.60 10.35
N VAL A 187 -2.88 -13.19 9.50
CA VAL A 187 -4.33 -12.90 9.51
C VAL A 187 -4.96 -13.38 10.82
N LEU A 188 -4.60 -14.56 11.33
CA LEU A 188 -5.03 -15.06 12.63
C LEU A 188 -4.58 -14.14 13.76
N ASN A 189 -3.35 -13.64 13.73
CA ASN A 189 -2.87 -12.66 14.72
C ASN A 189 -3.71 -11.36 14.68
N CYS A 190 -4.17 -10.92 13.50
CA CYS A 190 -5.10 -9.79 13.38
C CYS A 190 -6.50 -10.13 13.92
N ILE A 191 -7.02 -11.33 13.66
CA ILE A 191 -8.34 -11.80 14.14
C ILE A 191 -8.35 -11.99 15.66
N LEU A 192 -7.25 -12.47 16.25
CA LEU A 192 -7.13 -12.76 17.68
C LEU A 192 -6.56 -11.58 18.47
N GLY A 193 -6.00 -10.58 17.80
CA GLY A 193 -5.41 -9.41 18.44
C GLY A 193 -6.41 -8.63 19.30
N THR A 194 -5.92 -8.01 20.38
CA THR A 194 -6.73 -7.24 21.32
C THR A 194 -7.51 -6.12 20.64
N GLN A 195 -8.81 -6.06 20.89
CA GLN A 195 -9.67 -4.99 20.41
C GLN A 195 -9.33 -3.70 21.17
N SER A 196 -9.10 -2.60 20.45
CA SER A 196 -8.91 -1.29 21.07
C SER A 196 -10.23 -0.75 21.66
N GLU A 197 -11.39 -1.21 21.17
CA GLU A 197 -12.71 -0.72 21.57
C GLU A 197 -13.64 -1.89 21.94
N PRO A 198 -14.02 -2.06 23.22
CA PRO A 198 -14.75 -3.23 23.70
C PRO A 198 -16.21 -3.35 23.21
N ASN A 199 -16.76 -2.33 22.52
CA ASN A 199 -18.18 -2.26 22.15
C ASN A 199 -18.47 -2.24 20.64
N ASN A 200 -17.48 -2.50 19.78
CA ASN A 200 -17.72 -2.54 18.33
C ASN A 200 -18.19 -3.95 17.88
N TRP A 201 -19.50 -4.20 17.96
CA TRP A 201 -20.10 -5.48 17.55
C TRP A 201 -19.79 -5.84 16.09
N GLN A 202 -19.67 -4.85 15.21
CA GLN A 202 -19.37 -5.09 13.79
C GLN A 202 -17.94 -5.58 13.61
N ALA A 203 -16.99 -5.07 14.40
CA ALA A 203 -15.62 -5.58 14.40
C ALA A 203 -15.54 -7.03 14.88
N LEU A 204 -16.35 -7.39 15.90
CA LEU A 204 -16.42 -8.77 16.39
C LEU A 204 -17.08 -9.70 15.35
N LEU A 205 -18.22 -9.28 14.77
CA LEU A 205 -18.91 -10.05 13.75
C LEU A 205 -18.05 -10.24 12.51
N GLY A 206 -17.32 -9.21 12.09
CA GLY A 206 -16.42 -9.27 10.95
C GLY A 206 -15.30 -10.30 11.11
N ARG A 207 -14.76 -10.43 12.33
CA ARG A 207 -13.80 -11.48 12.69
C ARG A 207 -14.44 -12.87 12.66
N LEU A 208 -15.66 -13.02 13.18
CA LEU A 208 -16.40 -14.29 13.15
C LEU A 208 -16.78 -14.73 11.74
N CYS A 209 -17.07 -13.80 10.82
CA CYS A 209 -17.38 -14.12 9.42
C CYS A 209 -16.21 -14.75 8.65
N LEU A 210 -14.98 -14.65 9.17
CA LEU A 210 -13.76 -15.15 8.54
C LEU A 210 -13.27 -16.49 9.14
N ILE A 211 -13.81 -16.89 10.30
CA ILE A 211 -13.53 -18.17 10.98
C ILE A 211 -14.51 -19.22 10.46
#